data_AF-A0A1H3X9L2-F1
#
_entry.id   AF-A0A1H3X9L2-F1
#
_cell.length_a   1.000
_cell.length_b   1.000
_cell.length_c   1.000
_cell.angle_alpha   90.00
_cell.angle_beta   90.00
_cell.angle_gamma   90.00
#
_symmetry.space_group_name_H-M   'P 1'
#
loop_
_entity.id
_entity.type
_entity.pdbx_description
1 polymer ?
#
loop_
_entity_poly.entity_id
_entity_poly.type
_entity_poly.pdbx_seq_one_letter_code
_entity_poly.pdbx_strand_id
1 'polypeptide(L)'
;MRIAVIAVVCSLASAGVAGPGFAAGRDVETVGAAACRHYDNRARFLPRSGPHIAPIAAIADACAGAQAAVASPEADAATRAAAAAYLETLAAVHGEIRRINAERAAPMFSERGRLASAEGQSPVRSLSRSMGLVTTSGEHLILRAGGVFAALQGWLAASAAFAMADDPAR
;
A
#
# COMPACT_ATOMS: atom_id res chain seq x y z
N MET A 1 1.18 33.77 15.11
CA MET A 1 1.66 32.91 16.22
C MET A 1 1.87 31.52 15.66
N ARG A 2 3.13 31.07 15.49
CA ARG A 2 3.48 29.79 14.83
C ARG A 2 3.89 28.79 15.90
N ILE A 3 3.17 27.69 16.01
CA ILE A 3 3.49 26.61 16.95
C ILE A 3 4.29 25.57 16.17
N ALA A 4 5.60 25.50 16.44
CA ALA A 4 6.46 24.44 15.94
C ALA A 4 6.24 23.20 16.81
N VAL A 5 5.59 22.17 16.26
CA VAL A 5 5.45 20.88 16.94
C VAL A 5 6.72 20.07 16.66
N ILE A 6 7.63 20.08 17.63
CA ILE A 6 8.83 19.23 17.63
C ILE A 6 8.39 17.84 18.07
N ALA A 7 8.11 16.94 17.13
CA ALA A 7 7.95 15.53 17.41
C ALA A 7 9.33 14.90 17.66
N VAL A 8 9.75 14.85 18.92
CA VAL A 8 10.88 14.01 19.36
C VAL A 8 10.41 12.55 19.33
N VAL A 9 10.76 11.81 18.29
CA VAL A 9 10.60 10.36 18.24
C VAL A 9 11.97 9.72 18.42
N CYS A 10 12.14 9.07 19.57
CA CYS A 10 13.37 8.40 19.98
C CYS A 10 13.92 7.47 18.89
N SER A 11 15.21 7.63 18.65
CA SER A 11 16.06 6.83 17.77
C SER A 11 16.04 5.36 18.17
N LEU A 12 15.35 4.53 17.39
CA LEU A 12 15.68 3.12 17.24
C LEU A 12 16.20 2.95 15.83
N ALA A 13 17.53 3.00 15.72
CA ALA A 13 18.28 2.59 14.54
C ALA A 13 17.96 1.12 14.26
N SER A 14 16.91 0.90 13.47
CA SER A 14 16.65 -0.39 12.88
C SER A 14 17.58 -0.47 11.68
N ALA A 15 18.65 -1.26 11.80
CA ALA A 15 19.40 -1.74 10.67
C ALA A 15 18.41 -2.53 9.79
N GLY A 16 17.76 -1.82 8.88
CA GLY A 16 16.90 -2.41 7.87
C GLY A 16 17.78 -3.23 6.96
N VAL A 17 17.59 -4.55 7.01
CA VAL A 17 18.06 -5.48 5.99
C VAL A 17 17.64 -4.88 4.65
N ALA A 18 18.62 -4.55 3.81
CA ALA A 18 18.38 -4.17 2.43
C ALA A 18 17.65 -5.33 1.75
N GLY A 19 16.33 -5.20 1.62
CA GLY A 19 15.51 -6.11 0.83
C GLY A 19 16.01 -6.10 -0.62
N PRO A 20 15.73 -7.17 -1.38
CA PRO A 20 16.20 -7.31 -2.75
C PRO A 20 15.84 -6.04 -3.55
N GLY A 21 16.84 -5.39 -4.13
CA GLY A 21 16.65 -4.24 -5.01
C GLY A 21 15.84 -4.67 -6.22
N PHE A 22 14.56 -4.31 -6.24
CA PHE A 22 13.68 -4.56 -7.37
C PHE A 22 14.01 -3.56 -8.48
N ALA A 23 14.18 -4.06 -9.70
CA ALA A 23 14.77 -3.36 -10.84
C ALA A 23 14.08 -2.02 -11.18
N ALA A 24 14.86 -0.94 -11.11
CA ALA A 24 14.54 0.39 -11.64
C ALA A 24 14.52 0.37 -13.18
N GLY A 25 13.49 0.95 -13.80
CA GLY A 25 13.39 1.06 -15.27
C GLY A 25 12.02 0.75 -15.88
N ARG A 26 10.98 0.54 -15.07
CA ARG A 26 9.60 0.51 -15.55
C ARG A 26 8.98 1.89 -15.40
N ASP A 27 8.08 2.23 -16.32
CA ASP A 27 7.25 3.43 -16.22
C ASP A 27 6.51 3.45 -14.87
N VAL A 28 7.03 4.26 -13.95
CA VAL A 28 6.60 4.30 -12.53
C VAL A 28 5.11 4.61 -12.43
N GLU A 29 4.58 5.37 -13.38
CA GLU A 29 3.16 5.72 -13.47
C GLU A 29 2.29 4.46 -13.65
N THR A 30 2.71 3.52 -14.50
CA THR A 30 2.02 2.24 -14.71
C THR A 30 2.35 1.20 -13.63
N VAL A 31 3.55 1.21 -13.05
CA VAL A 31 3.98 0.28 -11.98
C VAL A 31 3.08 0.41 -10.74
N GLY A 32 2.81 1.64 -10.30
CA GLY A 32 2.02 1.91 -9.11
C GLY A 32 0.50 1.81 -9.30
N ALA A 33 0.00 2.03 -10.52
CA ALA A 33 -1.43 2.27 -10.75
C ALA A 33 -2.36 1.14 -10.29
N ALA A 34 -1.97 -0.12 -10.48
CA ALA A 34 -2.77 -1.26 -10.02
C ALA A 34 -2.80 -1.38 -8.50
N ALA A 35 -1.69 -1.09 -7.82
CA ALA A 35 -1.61 -1.07 -6.36
C ALA A 35 -2.39 0.13 -5.78
N CYS A 36 -2.23 1.33 -6.34
CA CYS A 36 -2.99 2.52 -5.92
C CYS A 36 -4.50 2.28 -6.03
N ARG A 37 -4.99 1.74 -7.16
CA ARG A 37 -6.41 1.38 -7.32
C ARG A 37 -6.88 0.35 -6.29
N HIS A 38 -6.05 -0.63 -5.93
CA HIS A 38 -6.40 -1.61 -4.91
C HIS A 38 -6.64 -0.93 -3.55
N TYR A 39 -5.71 -0.08 -3.12
CA TYR A 39 -5.79 0.60 -1.83
C TYR A 39 -6.87 1.67 -1.79
N ASP A 40 -7.06 2.44 -2.87
CA ASP A 40 -8.15 3.43 -2.96
C ASP A 40 -9.53 2.79 -2.86
N ASN A 41 -9.78 1.70 -3.60
CA ASN A 41 -11.06 0.98 -3.52
C ASN A 41 -11.36 0.47 -2.10
N ARG A 42 -10.34 0.07 -1.35
CA ARG A 42 -10.49 -0.39 0.05
C ARG A 42 -10.62 0.76 1.03
N ALA A 43 -10.00 1.90 0.74
CA ALA A 43 -10.10 3.10 1.54
C ALA A 43 -11.41 3.86 1.33
N ARG A 44 -12.18 3.56 0.28
CA ARG A 44 -13.41 4.30 -0.11
C ARG A 44 -14.41 4.54 1.01
N PHE A 45 -14.49 3.64 1.99
CA PHE A 45 -15.42 3.72 3.12
C PHE A 45 -14.71 3.89 4.48
N LEU A 46 -13.40 4.16 4.48
CA LEU A 46 -12.62 4.37 5.68
C LEU A 46 -12.51 5.88 5.99
N PRO A 47 -12.48 6.27 7.27
CA PRO A 47 -12.15 7.64 7.65
C PRO A 47 -10.76 8.02 7.12
N ARG A 48 -10.67 9.17 6.45
CA ARG A 48 -9.42 9.74 5.92
C ARG A 48 -8.86 10.86 6.79
N SER A 49 -9.61 11.31 7.79
CA SER A 49 -9.24 12.36 8.73
C SER A 49 -9.49 11.93 10.18
N GLY A 50 -8.84 12.61 11.12
CA GLY A 50 -9.00 12.41 12.56
C GLY A 50 -7.82 11.72 13.26
N PRO A 51 -7.91 11.48 14.58
CA PRO A 51 -6.78 11.03 15.41
C PRO A 51 -6.32 9.60 15.09
N HIS A 52 -7.14 8.81 14.39
CA HIS A 52 -6.87 7.42 14.07
C HIS A 52 -7.21 7.13 12.61
N ILE A 53 -6.35 7.56 11.69
CA ILE A 53 -6.44 7.21 10.26
C ILE A 53 -6.07 5.73 10.10
N ALA A 54 -6.93 4.97 9.43
CA ALA A 54 -6.64 3.57 9.13
C ALA A 54 -5.41 3.47 8.19
N PRO A 55 -4.47 2.54 8.42
CA PRO A 55 -3.25 2.43 7.58
C PRO A 55 -3.53 2.31 6.09
N ILE A 56 -4.61 1.63 5.70
CA ILE A 56 -5.03 1.48 4.30
C ILE A 56 -5.47 2.81 3.68
N ALA A 57 -6.13 3.69 4.46
CA ALA A 57 -6.51 5.03 4.00
C ALA A 57 -5.27 5.90 3.80
N ALA A 58 -4.33 5.89 4.75
CA ALA A 58 -3.06 6.61 4.63
C ALA A 58 -2.24 6.15 3.41
N ILE A 59 -2.19 4.84 3.14
CA ILE A 59 -1.53 4.29 1.95
C ILE A 59 -2.22 4.79 0.66
N ALA A 60 -3.55 4.78 0.61
CA ALA A 60 -4.31 5.22 -0.55
C ALA A 60 -4.05 6.70 -0.86
N ASP A 61 -4.16 7.57 0.15
CA ASP A 61 -3.96 9.01 -0.02
C ASP A 61 -2.52 9.32 -0.43
N ALA A 62 -1.53 8.68 0.22
CA ALA A 62 -0.13 8.80 -0.17
C ALA A 62 0.14 8.28 -1.59
N CYS A 63 -0.57 7.24 -2.05
CA CYS A 63 -0.46 6.74 -3.43
C CYS A 63 -0.88 7.79 -4.44
N ALA A 64 -2.04 8.42 -4.22
CA ALA A 64 -2.53 9.49 -5.07
C ALA A 64 -1.55 10.67 -5.12
N GLY A 65 -1.02 11.06 -3.96
CA GLY A 65 0.01 12.10 -3.86
C GLY A 65 1.29 11.76 -4.62
N ALA A 66 1.79 10.54 -4.46
CA ALA A 66 2.99 10.09 -5.14
C ALA A 66 2.81 10.01 -6.65
N GLN A 67 1.66 9.54 -7.15
CA GLN A 67 1.35 9.54 -8.58
C GLN A 67 1.33 10.96 -9.16
N ALA A 68 0.68 11.90 -8.46
CA ALA A 68 0.65 13.31 -8.86
C ALA A 68 2.06 13.93 -8.88
N ALA A 69 2.90 13.61 -7.89
CA ALA A 69 4.26 14.12 -7.81
C ALA A 69 5.16 13.59 -8.93
N VAL A 70 5.07 12.30 -9.28
CA VAL A 70 5.82 11.70 -10.40
C VAL A 70 5.41 12.33 -11.74
N ALA A 71 4.11 12.58 -11.94
CA ALA A 71 3.59 13.21 -13.15
C ALA A 71 3.85 14.73 -13.21
N SER A 72 4.18 15.37 -12.08
CA SER A 72 4.35 16.82 -12.01
C SER A 72 5.74 17.27 -12.48
N PRO A 73 5.83 18.15 -13.50
CA PRO A 73 7.09 18.77 -13.88
C PRO A 73 7.61 19.75 -12.80
N GLU A 74 6.71 20.28 -11.96
CA GLU A 74 7.01 21.28 -10.92
C GLU A 74 7.63 20.65 -9.66
N ALA A 75 7.40 19.36 -9.41
CA ALA A 75 8.05 18.66 -8.31
C ALA A 75 9.57 18.65 -8.51
N ASP A 76 10.35 18.85 -7.45
CA ASP A 76 11.80 18.73 -7.56
C ASP A 76 12.24 17.25 -7.78
N ALA A 77 13.50 17.07 -8.17
CA ALA A 77 14.03 15.74 -8.45
C ALA A 77 14.00 14.79 -7.23
N ALA A 78 14.21 15.32 -6.02
CA ALA A 78 14.22 14.53 -4.79
C ALA A 78 12.81 14.03 -4.43
N THR A 79 11.81 14.90 -4.57
CA THR A 79 10.39 14.62 -4.37
C THR A 79 9.92 13.55 -5.35
N ARG A 80 10.23 13.71 -6.65
CA ARG A 80 9.90 12.69 -7.66
C ARG A 80 10.57 11.34 -7.38
N ALA A 81 11.84 11.35 -6.99
CA ALA A 81 12.56 10.12 -6.66
C ALA A 81 11.96 9.40 -5.44
N ALA A 82 11.60 10.15 -4.39
CA ALA A 82 10.97 9.58 -3.19
C ALA A 82 9.55 9.04 -3.50
N ALA A 83 8.77 9.75 -4.30
CA ALA A 83 7.46 9.30 -4.78
C ALA A 83 7.56 8.00 -5.58
N ALA A 84 8.53 7.94 -6.51
CA ALA A 84 8.77 6.76 -7.32
C ALA A 84 9.18 5.55 -6.47
N ALA A 85 10.12 5.74 -5.54
CA ALA A 85 10.56 4.67 -4.64
C ALA A 85 9.39 4.11 -3.78
N TYR A 86 8.49 4.98 -3.32
CA TYR A 86 7.28 4.55 -2.62
C TYR A 86 6.34 3.73 -3.51
N LEU A 87 6.04 4.22 -4.72
CA LEU A 87 5.17 3.53 -5.68
C LEU A 87 5.72 2.16 -6.11
N GLU A 88 7.03 2.08 -6.38
CA GLU A 88 7.70 0.82 -6.72
C GLU A 88 7.64 -0.18 -5.57
N THR A 89 7.93 0.26 -4.35
CA THR A 89 7.85 -0.59 -3.15
C THR A 89 6.44 -1.11 -2.93
N LEU A 90 5.43 -0.23 -3.03
CA LEU A 90 4.02 -0.59 -2.86
C LEU A 90 3.57 -1.58 -3.94
N ALA A 91 3.95 -1.35 -5.20
CA ALA A 91 3.63 -2.22 -6.31
C ALA A 91 4.26 -3.62 -6.17
N ALA A 92 5.52 -3.69 -5.76
CA ALA A 92 6.22 -4.95 -5.52
C ALA A 92 5.53 -5.76 -4.41
N VAL A 93 5.24 -5.14 -3.27
CA VAL A 93 4.60 -5.81 -2.13
C VAL A 93 3.16 -6.22 -2.44
N HIS A 94 2.40 -5.40 -3.16
CA HIS A 94 1.08 -5.78 -3.64
C HIS A 94 1.14 -6.96 -4.63
N GLY A 95 2.14 -6.98 -5.51
CA GLY A 95 2.43 -8.13 -6.38
C GLY A 95 2.66 -9.41 -5.59
N GLU A 96 3.43 -9.33 -4.51
CA GLU A 96 3.70 -10.44 -3.60
C GLU A 96 2.44 -10.96 -2.89
N ILE A 97 1.59 -10.06 -2.37
CA ILE A 97 0.30 -10.43 -1.78
C ILE A 97 -0.58 -11.16 -2.80
N ARG A 98 -0.62 -10.67 -4.06
CA ARG A 98 -1.35 -11.32 -5.14
C ARG A 98 -0.77 -12.70 -5.47
N ARG A 99 0.55 -12.85 -5.49
CA ARG A 99 1.23 -14.13 -5.71
C ARG A 99 0.87 -15.14 -4.61
N ILE A 100 0.99 -14.75 -3.34
CA ILE A 100 0.63 -15.60 -2.19
C ILE A 100 -0.84 -16.03 -2.29
N ASN A 101 -1.74 -15.10 -2.60
CA ASN A 101 -3.16 -15.42 -2.76
C ASN A 101 -3.41 -16.36 -3.94
N ALA A 102 -2.72 -16.16 -5.07
CA ALA A 102 -2.83 -17.02 -6.24
C ALA A 102 -2.32 -18.44 -5.96
N GLU A 103 -1.17 -18.58 -5.30
CA GLU A 103 -0.60 -19.88 -4.92
C GLU A 103 -1.48 -20.64 -3.94
N ARG A 104 -2.09 -19.95 -2.97
CA ARG A 104 -3.03 -20.57 -2.02
C ARG A 104 -4.35 -20.96 -2.67
N ALA A 105 -4.80 -20.22 -3.69
CA ALA A 105 -6.04 -20.53 -4.39
C ALA A 105 -5.86 -21.56 -5.52
N ALA A 106 -4.67 -21.64 -6.15
CA ALA A 106 -4.35 -22.53 -7.28
C ALA A 106 -4.72 -24.01 -7.08
N PRO A 107 -4.33 -24.69 -5.98
CA PRO A 107 -4.67 -26.10 -5.77
C PRO A 107 -6.17 -26.34 -5.59
N MET A 108 -6.96 -25.31 -5.26
CA MET A 108 -8.41 -25.45 -5.07
C MET A 108 -9.19 -25.24 -6.36
N PHE A 109 -8.65 -24.50 -7.33
CA PHE A 109 -9.24 -24.45 -8.67
C PHE A 109 -9.04 -25.76 -9.43
N SER A 110 -7.99 -26.53 -9.12
CA SER A 110 -7.76 -27.86 -9.70
C SER A 110 -8.59 -28.99 -9.07
N GLU A 111 -8.87 -28.97 -7.76
CA GLU A 111 -9.67 -30.03 -7.10
C GLU A 111 -11.14 -29.65 -6.83
N ARG A 112 -11.41 -28.45 -6.29
CA ARG A 112 -12.76 -28.02 -5.87
C ARG A 112 -13.55 -27.31 -6.96
N GLY A 113 -12.91 -26.71 -7.97
CA GLY A 113 -13.58 -26.18 -9.16
C GLY A 113 -14.43 -27.23 -9.89
N ARG A 114 -14.01 -28.51 -9.80
CA ARG A 114 -14.74 -29.67 -10.31
C ARG A 114 -15.97 -30.05 -9.47
N LEU A 115 -15.95 -29.82 -8.16
CA LEU A 115 -17.04 -30.16 -7.23
C LEU A 115 -18.05 -29.00 -7.06
N ALA A 116 -17.59 -27.75 -6.99
CA ALA A 116 -18.45 -26.58 -6.81
C ALA A 116 -19.28 -26.22 -8.06
N SER A 117 -18.79 -26.54 -9.26
CA SER A 117 -19.58 -26.43 -10.50
C SER A 117 -20.77 -27.40 -10.54
N ALA A 118 -20.77 -28.44 -9.70
CA ALA A 118 -21.86 -29.42 -9.63
C ALA A 118 -23.00 -29.03 -8.64
N GLU A 119 -22.77 -28.10 -7.70
CA GLU A 119 -23.69 -27.87 -6.57
C GLU A 119 -24.32 -26.46 -6.49
N GLY A 120 -24.02 -25.54 -7.42
CA GLY A 120 -24.77 -24.28 -7.57
C GLY A 120 -24.69 -23.28 -6.40
N GLN A 121 -23.76 -23.45 -5.45
CA GLN A 121 -23.65 -22.57 -4.28
C GLN A 121 -22.80 -21.32 -4.58
N SER A 122 -23.33 -20.14 -4.22
CA SER A 122 -22.65 -18.84 -4.41
C SER A 122 -21.49 -18.68 -3.41
N PRO A 123 -20.22 -18.62 -3.86
CA PRO A 123 -19.10 -19.01 -2.99
C PRO A 123 -18.40 -17.85 -2.26
N VAL A 124 -18.78 -16.58 -2.51
CA VAL A 124 -17.85 -15.44 -2.37
C VAL A 124 -17.42 -15.09 -0.92
N ARG A 125 -18.28 -15.20 0.11
CA ARG A 125 -17.91 -14.84 1.50
C ARG A 125 -17.31 -16.00 2.32
N SER A 126 -17.67 -17.24 2.00
CA SER A 126 -17.12 -18.45 2.62
C SER A 126 -15.69 -18.74 2.12
N LEU A 127 -15.41 -18.37 0.87
CA LEU A 127 -14.15 -18.63 0.19
C LEU A 127 -12.94 -18.00 0.92
N SER A 128 -12.96 -16.74 1.35
CA SER A 128 -11.72 -16.11 1.88
C SER A 128 -11.16 -16.79 3.14
N ARG A 129 -12.02 -17.21 4.07
CA ARG A 129 -11.62 -17.96 5.28
C ARG A 129 -11.28 -19.42 4.98
N SER A 130 -11.98 -20.05 4.05
CA SER A 130 -11.72 -21.45 3.67
C SER A 130 -10.52 -21.61 2.72
N MET A 131 -10.14 -20.56 1.99
CA MET A 131 -9.01 -20.54 1.05
C MET A 131 -7.68 -20.12 1.68
N GLY A 132 -7.68 -19.75 2.97
CA GLY A 132 -6.46 -19.30 3.65
C GLY A 132 -5.80 -18.08 3.00
N LEU A 133 -6.57 -17.22 2.33
CA LEU A 133 -6.03 -16.02 1.69
C LEU A 133 -5.39 -15.08 2.72
N VAL A 134 -4.53 -14.18 2.24
CA VAL A 134 -3.98 -13.10 3.05
C VAL A 134 -5.13 -12.29 3.64
N THR A 135 -5.20 -12.26 4.97
CA THR A 135 -6.16 -11.47 5.73
C THR A 135 -5.70 -10.01 5.82
N THR A 136 -6.57 -9.09 6.24
CA THR A 136 -6.19 -7.68 6.48
C THR A 136 -4.98 -7.55 7.43
N SER A 137 -4.94 -8.34 8.50
CA SER A 137 -3.80 -8.33 9.43
C SER A 137 -2.53 -8.92 8.80
N GLY A 138 -2.66 -10.00 8.03
CA GLY A 138 -1.53 -10.60 7.31
C GLY A 138 -0.94 -9.65 6.29
N GLU A 139 -1.79 -8.93 5.57
CA GLU A 139 -1.36 -7.87 4.65
C GLU A 139 -0.63 -6.75 5.37
N HIS A 140 -1.13 -6.27 6.52
CA HIS A 140 -0.42 -5.25 7.29
C HIS A 140 1.00 -5.71 7.68
N LEU A 141 1.15 -6.97 8.08
CA LEU A 141 2.47 -7.55 8.38
C LEU A 141 3.36 -7.63 7.14
N ILE A 142 2.81 -8.03 5.99
CA ILE A 142 3.54 -8.09 4.71
C ILE A 142 3.96 -6.68 4.26
N LEU A 143 3.07 -5.69 4.37
CA LEU A 143 3.37 -4.28 4.09
C LEU A 143 4.51 -3.75 4.96
N ARG A 144 4.50 -4.11 6.25
CA ARG A 144 5.57 -3.75 7.19
C ARG A 144 6.88 -4.44 6.85
N ALA A 145 6.86 -5.75 6.64
CA ALA A 145 8.06 -6.54 6.33
C ALA A 145 8.67 -6.15 4.98
N GLY A 146 7.82 -5.82 3.99
CA GLY A 146 8.22 -5.36 2.67
C GLY A 146 8.63 -3.90 2.60
N GLY A 147 8.71 -3.19 3.74
CA GLY A 147 9.24 -1.83 3.81
C GLY A 147 8.31 -0.73 3.31
N VAL A 148 7.03 -1.01 3.04
CA VAL A 148 6.07 0.00 2.53
C VAL A 148 5.94 1.18 3.48
N PHE A 149 5.88 0.94 4.80
CA PHE A 149 5.77 2.02 5.78
C PHE A 149 7.06 2.86 5.88
N ALA A 150 8.23 2.26 5.67
CA ALA A 150 9.48 3.01 5.62
C ALA A 150 9.57 3.87 4.35
N ALA A 151 9.17 3.31 3.20
CA ALA A 151 9.09 4.05 1.95
C ALA A 151 8.05 5.19 2.01
N LEU A 152 6.91 4.95 2.67
CA LEU A 152 5.90 5.97 2.96
C LEU A 152 6.48 7.10 3.80
N GLN A 153 7.23 6.80 4.86
CA GLN A 153 7.90 7.82 5.68
C GLN A 153 8.90 8.63 4.86
N GLY A 154 9.69 7.98 4.00
CA GLY A 154 10.60 8.66 3.07
C GLY A 154 9.87 9.60 2.11
N TRP A 155 8.75 9.15 1.55
CA TRP A 155 7.89 9.95 0.68
C TRP A 155 7.30 11.18 1.41
N LEU A 156 6.76 10.99 2.61
CA LEU A 156 6.19 12.07 3.42
C LEU A 156 7.25 13.09 3.87
N ALA A 157 8.47 12.64 4.19
CA ALA A 157 9.55 13.53 4.59
C ALA A 157 10.06 14.39 3.42
N ALA A 158 10.09 13.85 2.20
CA ALA A 158 10.50 14.58 1.00
C ALA A 158 9.42 15.55 0.51
N SER A 159 8.13 15.20 0.70
CA SER A 159 7.00 15.99 0.26
C SER A 159 6.53 16.96 1.35
N ALA A 160 7.35 17.92 1.77
CA ALA A 160 7.01 18.89 2.82
C ALA A 160 5.66 19.65 2.64
N ALA A 161 4.99 19.50 1.49
CA ALA A 161 3.64 20.00 1.18
C ALA A 161 2.51 18.96 1.26
N PHE A 162 2.79 17.67 1.49
CA PHE A 162 1.77 16.63 1.64
C PHE A 162 1.20 16.66 3.06
N ALA A 163 0.29 17.61 3.29
CA ALA A 163 -0.63 17.49 4.40
C ALA A 163 -1.57 16.32 4.07
N MET A 164 -1.43 15.18 4.77
CA MET A 164 -2.59 14.31 4.94
C MET A 164 -3.70 15.22 5.44
N ALA A 165 -4.87 15.20 4.80
CA ALA A 165 -5.92 16.18 5.05
C ALA A 165 -6.24 16.24 6.55
N ASP A 166 -5.63 17.20 7.25
CA ASP A 166 -6.06 17.65 8.56
C ASP A 166 -7.37 18.35 8.28
N ASP A 167 -8.45 17.61 8.42
CA ASP A 167 -9.76 18.20 8.50
C ASP A 167 -10.04 18.54 9.98
N PRO A 168 -10.01 19.82 10.38
CA PRO A 168 -10.50 20.20 11.69
C PRO A 168 -12.04 20.24 11.76
N ALA A 169 -12.77 20.14 10.64
CA ALA A 169 -14.21 19.90 10.52
C ALA A 169 -14.69 20.26 9.08
N ARG A 170 -15.00 19.27 8.22
CA ARG A 170 -15.81 19.35 6.98
C ARG A 170 -15.89 18.03 6.23
#